data_AF-A0A838BWV2-F1
#
_entry.id   AF-A0A838BWV2-F1
#
_cell.length_a   1.000
_cell.length_b   1.000
_cell.length_c   1.000
_cell.angle_alpha   90.00
_cell.angle_beta   90.00
_cell.angle_gamma   90.00
#
_symmetry.space_group_name_H-M   'P 1'
#
loop_
_entity.id
_entity.type
_entity.pdbx_description
1 polymer ?
#
loop_
_entity_poly.entity_id
_entity_poly.type
_entity_poly.pdbx_seq_one_letter_code
_entity_poly.pdbx_strand_id
1 'polypeptide(L)'
;MRNQAPPDLGLPEDRMPEAEVSLRLAQFILSLPGSGAMASVAIDRASIKVREAVAFDIGRLMVVPGWEPIKEPQVGRNPWTGAYRRGDKTIRVHSRPGEGDVVATVDGRRIIAECTKGPLVRTAGRTEHSLLTTALGQALLFDVSADDIVVVAVPDTPVFRTLAETWRERPLVRRAGVKVALVARDGAVSGLGL
;
A
#
# COMPACT_ATOMS: atom_id res chain seq x y z
N MET A 1 30.68 15.97 -4.02
CA MET A 1 29.54 15.04 -3.95
C MET A 1 28.40 15.65 -4.75
N ARG A 2 27.94 15.01 -5.84
CA ARG A 2 26.83 15.55 -6.65
C ARG A 2 25.52 15.33 -5.89
N ASN A 3 24.90 16.42 -5.48
CA ASN A 3 23.55 16.46 -4.95
C ASN A 3 22.59 16.17 -6.11
N GLN A 4 22.37 14.90 -6.43
CA GLN A 4 21.33 14.53 -7.39
C GLN A 4 19.99 14.75 -6.70
N ALA A 5 19.18 15.68 -7.23
CA ALA A 5 17.79 15.79 -6.84
C ALA A 5 17.14 14.40 -6.99
N PRO A 6 16.32 13.95 -6.03
CA PRO A 6 15.64 12.67 -6.15
C PRO A 6 14.89 12.63 -7.48
N PRO A 7 14.89 11.48 -8.16
CA PRO A 7 14.20 11.35 -9.45
C PRO A 7 12.76 11.81 -9.29
N ASP A 8 12.33 12.75 -10.13
CA ASP A 8 10.92 13.09 -10.24
C ASP A 8 10.18 11.80 -10.61
N LEU A 9 9.20 11.42 -9.81
CA LEU A 9 8.40 10.22 -9.98
C LEU A 9 7.07 10.50 -10.68
N GLY A 10 6.76 11.76 -11.01
CA GLY A 10 5.45 12.16 -11.55
C GLY A 10 4.31 11.94 -10.56
N LEU A 11 4.63 11.88 -9.26
CA LEU A 11 3.65 11.70 -8.19
C LEU A 11 2.99 13.04 -7.85
N PRO A 12 1.68 13.07 -7.59
CA PRO A 12 1.02 14.32 -7.20
C PRO A 12 1.61 14.84 -5.88
N GLU A 13 1.91 16.13 -5.80
CA GLU A 13 2.55 16.71 -4.59
C GLU A 13 1.58 16.83 -3.40
N ASP A 14 0.29 16.97 -3.69
CA ASP A 14 -0.77 17.29 -2.73
C ASP A 14 -1.43 16.06 -2.09
N ARG A 15 -1.19 14.87 -2.63
CA ARG A 15 -1.81 13.61 -2.18
C ARG A 15 -0.93 12.41 -2.48
N MET A 16 -1.14 11.33 -1.74
CA MET A 16 -0.61 10.01 -2.04
C MET A 16 -1.74 9.15 -2.63
N PRO A 17 -1.62 8.68 -3.88
CA PRO A 17 -2.55 7.72 -4.47
C PRO A 17 -2.53 6.39 -3.72
N GLU A 18 -3.65 5.66 -3.77
CA GLU A 18 -3.78 4.33 -3.14
C GLU A 18 -2.73 3.35 -3.69
N ALA A 19 -2.55 3.33 -5.02
CA ALA A 19 -1.50 2.54 -5.66
C ALA A 19 -0.08 2.86 -5.12
N GLU A 20 0.18 4.12 -4.75
CA GLU A 20 1.45 4.50 -4.12
C GLU A 20 1.57 3.88 -2.72
N VAL A 21 0.50 3.97 -1.90
CA VAL A 21 0.45 3.36 -0.56
C VAL A 21 0.66 1.84 -0.65
N SER A 22 -0.08 1.16 -1.50
CA SER A 22 -0.04 -0.31 -1.64
C SER A 22 1.34 -0.80 -2.08
N LEU A 23 1.94 -0.16 -3.09
CA LEU A 23 3.25 -0.57 -3.57
C LEU A 23 4.36 -0.28 -2.55
N ARG A 24 4.33 0.87 -1.87
CA ARG A 24 5.30 1.18 -0.82
C ARG A 24 5.17 0.23 0.36
N LEU A 25 3.96 -0.10 0.79
CA LEU A 25 3.72 -1.09 1.83
C LEU A 25 4.27 -2.46 1.44
N ALA A 26 3.99 -2.92 0.21
CA ALA A 26 4.51 -4.20 -0.28
C ALA A 26 6.04 -4.23 -0.30
N GLN A 27 6.68 -3.15 -0.77
CA GLN A 27 8.14 -3.01 -0.77
C GLN A 27 8.72 -3.05 0.65
N PHE A 28 8.08 -2.39 1.60
CA PHE A 28 8.47 -2.40 3.00
C PHE A 28 8.36 -3.81 3.59
N ILE A 29 7.20 -4.47 3.42
CA ILE A 29 6.98 -5.83 3.96
C ILE A 29 8.03 -6.80 3.42
N LEU A 30 8.32 -6.77 2.12
CA LEU A 30 9.34 -7.63 1.50
C LEU A 30 10.78 -7.27 1.87
N SER A 31 11.00 -6.13 2.53
CA SER A 31 12.30 -5.75 3.09
C SER A 31 12.53 -6.25 4.52
N LEU A 32 11.46 -6.70 5.20
CA LEU A 32 11.56 -7.21 6.56
C LEU A 32 12.30 -8.55 6.61
N PRO A 33 13.09 -8.81 7.68
CA PRO A 33 13.52 -10.16 8.03
C PRO A 33 12.32 -11.10 8.12
N GLY A 34 12.48 -12.35 7.69
CA GLY A 34 11.39 -13.33 7.73
C GLY A 34 10.29 -13.13 6.69
N SER A 35 10.39 -12.10 5.84
CA SER A 35 9.44 -11.90 4.74
C SER A 35 9.50 -13.03 3.72
N GLY A 36 8.33 -13.42 3.22
CA GLY A 36 8.19 -14.34 2.09
C GLY A 36 8.82 -13.79 0.81
N ALA A 37 8.82 -14.60 -0.24
CA ALA A 37 9.40 -14.21 -1.53
C ALA A 37 8.48 -13.33 -2.38
N MET A 38 7.19 -13.23 -2.04
CA MET A 38 6.20 -12.57 -2.89
C MET A 38 5.20 -11.71 -2.11
N ALA A 39 4.87 -10.55 -2.67
CA ALA A 39 3.66 -9.79 -2.33
C ALA A 39 2.73 -9.71 -3.55
N SER A 40 1.44 -9.93 -3.33
CA SER A 40 0.37 -9.66 -4.29
C SER A 40 -0.18 -8.26 -4.02
N VAL A 41 -0.31 -7.43 -5.05
CA VAL A 41 -0.81 -6.06 -4.93
C VAL A 41 -1.97 -5.87 -5.90
N ALA A 42 -3.16 -5.67 -5.34
CA ALA A 42 -4.34 -5.32 -6.12
C ALA A 42 -4.36 -3.80 -6.33
N ILE A 43 -4.54 -3.37 -7.56
CA ILE A 43 -4.72 -1.96 -7.93
C ILE A 43 -5.95 -1.89 -8.84
N ASP A 44 -6.84 -0.92 -8.63
CA ASP A 44 -7.94 -0.70 -9.57
C ASP A 44 -7.47 0.09 -10.80
N ARG A 45 -8.08 -0.18 -11.96
CA ARG A 45 -7.89 0.60 -13.18
C ARG A 45 -8.13 2.09 -12.94
N ALA A 46 -9.11 2.46 -12.10
CA ALA A 46 -9.39 3.86 -11.77
C ALA A 46 -8.20 4.57 -11.10
N SER A 47 -7.33 3.81 -10.41
CA SER A 47 -6.10 4.32 -9.78
C SER A 47 -4.97 4.56 -10.80
N ILE A 48 -5.06 3.97 -12.00
CA ILE A 48 -4.04 4.10 -13.06
C ILE A 48 -4.44 5.09 -14.15
N LYS A 49 -5.72 5.14 -14.52
CA LYS A 49 -6.22 6.02 -15.58
C LYS A 49 -7.51 6.71 -15.15
N VAL A 50 -7.51 8.05 -15.16
CA VAL A 50 -8.73 8.86 -15.03
C VAL A 50 -9.02 9.47 -16.39
N ARG A 51 -10.07 8.97 -17.06
CA ARG A 51 -10.37 9.28 -18.48
C ARG A 51 -9.20 8.92 -19.40
N GLU A 52 -8.58 9.91 -20.06
CA GLU A 52 -7.41 9.73 -20.94
C GLU A 52 -6.07 9.97 -20.22
N ALA A 53 -6.06 10.51 -18.99
CA ALA A 53 -4.84 10.84 -18.28
C ALA A 53 -4.31 9.67 -17.44
N VAL A 54 -2.99 9.43 -17.51
CA VAL A 54 -2.28 8.53 -16.58
C VAL A 54 -2.31 9.18 -15.20
N ALA A 55 -3.02 8.55 -14.27
CA ALA A 55 -3.16 9.03 -12.90
C ALA A 55 -2.00 8.58 -12.01
N PHE A 56 -1.34 7.47 -12.38
CA PHE A 56 -0.23 6.90 -11.63
C PHE A 56 0.64 5.98 -12.50
N ASP A 57 1.95 6.17 -12.46
CA ASP A 57 2.93 5.35 -13.20
C ASP A 57 3.61 4.35 -12.26
N ILE A 58 3.13 3.10 -12.29
CA ILE A 58 3.69 2.00 -11.50
C ILE A 58 5.16 1.77 -11.87
N GLY A 59 5.48 1.72 -13.18
CA GLY A 59 6.82 1.40 -13.64
C GLY A 59 7.84 2.39 -13.10
N ARG A 60 7.53 3.68 -13.17
CA ARG A 60 8.39 4.75 -12.64
C ARG A 60 8.58 4.66 -11.14
N LEU A 61 7.52 4.37 -10.36
CA LEU A 61 7.64 4.17 -8.91
C LEU A 61 8.53 2.96 -8.57
N MET A 62 8.44 1.88 -9.35
CA MET A 62 9.13 0.62 -9.06
C MET A 62 10.63 0.67 -9.40
N VAL A 63 11.03 1.41 -10.44
CA VAL A 63 12.43 1.49 -10.88
C VAL A 63 13.35 2.11 -9.83
N VAL A 64 12.93 3.19 -9.16
CA VAL A 64 13.77 3.90 -8.17
C VAL A 64 14.23 3.02 -7.01
N PRO A 65 13.36 2.20 -6.38
CA PRO A 65 13.76 1.23 -5.36
C PRO A 65 14.45 -0.03 -5.90
N GLY A 66 14.79 -0.08 -7.20
CA GLY A 66 15.51 -1.17 -7.83
C GLY A 66 14.66 -2.38 -8.21
N TRP A 67 13.35 -2.20 -8.43
CA TRP A 67 12.49 -3.27 -8.90
C TRP A 67 12.41 -3.28 -10.42
N GLU A 68 12.68 -4.44 -11.00
CA GLU A 68 12.73 -4.63 -12.44
C GLU A 68 11.49 -5.39 -12.93
N PRO A 69 10.84 -4.95 -14.03
CA PRO A 69 9.71 -5.69 -14.58
C PRO A 69 10.16 -7.06 -15.08
N ILE A 70 9.44 -8.11 -14.69
CA ILE A 70 9.62 -9.46 -15.22
C ILE A 70 8.83 -9.55 -16.52
N LYS A 71 9.47 -9.98 -17.61
CA LYS A 71 8.79 -10.34 -18.85
C LYS A 71 8.01 -11.65 -18.65
N GLU A 72 6.81 -11.55 -18.12
CA GLU A 72 5.81 -12.63 -18.14
C GLU A 72 4.86 -12.43 -19.33
N PRO A 73 4.31 -13.49 -19.92
CA PRO A 73 3.17 -13.36 -20.84
C PRO A 73 2.07 -12.57 -20.12
N GLN A 74 1.51 -11.54 -20.75
CA GLN A 74 0.44 -10.74 -20.13
C GLN A 74 -0.74 -11.65 -19.75
N VAL A 75 -0.88 -11.90 -18.46
CA VAL A 75 -2.02 -12.65 -17.91
C VAL A 75 -3.13 -11.64 -17.58
N GLY A 76 -3.81 -11.13 -18.59
CA GLY A 76 -4.97 -10.25 -18.42
C GLY A 76 -5.12 -9.17 -19.49
N ARG A 77 -6.26 -8.48 -19.48
CA ARG A 77 -6.57 -7.39 -20.42
C ARG A 77 -5.93 -6.05 -20.06
N ASN A 78 -5.30 -5.94 -18.89
CA ASN A 78 -4.80 -4.68 -18.34
C ASN A 78 -3.28 -4.57 -18.56
N PRO A 79 -2.79 -3.65 -19.41
CA PRO A 79 -1.37 -3.59 -19.78
C PRO A 79 -0.45 -3.16 -18.63
N TRP A 80 -1.00 -2.60 -17.55
CA TRP A 80 -0.28 -2.18 -16.35
C TRP A 80 -0.16 -3.29 -15.29
N THR A 81 -0.85 -4.43 -15.45
CA THR A 81 -0.62 -5.60 -14.58
C THR A 81 0.67 -6.31 -14.97
N GLY A 82 1.36 -6.89 -13.99
CA GLY A 82 2.65 -7.53 -14.22
C GLY A 82 3.36 -7.87 -12.92
N ALA A 83 4.53 -8.48 -13.03
CA ALA A 83 5.37 -8.80 -11.89
C ALA A 83 6.67 -8.01 -11.95
N TYR A 84 7.17 -7.60 -10.77
CA TYR A 84 8.43 -6.89 -10.61
C TYR A 84 9.33 -7.68 -9.65
N ARG A 85 10.63 -7.75 -9.94
CA ARG A 85 11.61 -8.48 -9.14
C ARG A 85 12.67 -7.55 -8.55
N ARG A 86 13.11 -7.86 -7.34
CA ARG A 86 14.33 -7.31 -6.75
C ARG A 86 14.99 -8.40 -5.91
N GLY A 87 16.12 -8.92 -6.39
CA GLY A 87 16.76 -10.10 -5.78
C GLY A 87 15.84 -11.33 -5.83
N ASP A 88 15.62 -11.96 -4.69
CA ASP A 88 14.72 -13.11 -4.51
C ASP A 88 13.24 -12.69 -4.28
N LYS A 89 12.95 -11.38 -4.20
CA LYS A 89 11.62 -10.86 -3.91
C LYS A 89 10.86 -10.50 -5.19
N THR A 90 9.54 -10.73 -5.17
CA THR A 90 8.62 -10.46 -6.28
C THR A 90 7.40 -9.68 -5.80
N ILE A 91 7.04 -8.60 -6.50
CA ILE A 91 5.74 -7.93 -6.35
C ILE A 91 4.91 -8.24 -7.58
N ARG A 92 3.74 -8.85 -7.41
CA ARG A 92 2.80 -9.11 -8.50
C ARG A 92 1.64 -8.14 -8.42
N VAL A 93 1.53 -7.26 -9.41
CA VAL A 93 0.43 -6.31 -9.56
C VAL A 93 -0.69 -6.93 -10.39
N HIS A 94 -1.91 -6.90 -9.86
CA HIS A 94 -3.12 -7.41 -10.51
C HIS A 94 -4.33 -6.50 -10.25
N SER A 95 -5.48 -6.85 -10.82
CA SER A 95 -6.76 -6.11 -10.68
C SER A 95 -7.88 -7.01 -10.15
N ARG A 96 -7.54 -8.01 -9.32
CA ARG A 96 -8.54 -8.96 -8.80
C ARG A 96 -9.16 -8.37 -7.53
N PRO A 97 -10.50 -8.29 -7.44
CA PRO A 97 -11.15 -7.80 -6.23
C PRO A 97 -11.15 -8.87 -5.13
N GLY A 98 -11.31 -8.44 -3.87
CA GLY A 98 -11.67 -9.32 -2.75
C GLY A 98 -10.52 -10.02 -2.01
N GLU A 99 -9.26 -9.76 -2.37
CA GLU A 99 -8.09 -10.39 -1.73
C GLU A 99 -7.37 -9.44 -0.74
N GLY A 100 -7.77 -8.17 -0.65
CA GLY A 100 -7.02 -7.08 -0.04
C GLY A 100 -6.09 -6.40 -1.05
N ASP A 101 -5.73 -5.14 -0.79
CA ASP A 101 -4.86 -4.36 -1.68
C ASP A 101 -3.41 -4.83 -1.66
N VAL A 102 -2.95 -5.35 -0.51
CA VAL A 102 -1.63 -5.98 -0.38
C VAL A 102 -1.75 -7.27 0.40
N VAL A 103 -1.26 -8.37 -0.18
CA VAL A 103 -1.12 -9.67 0.49
C VAL A 103 0.33 -10.10 0.45
N ALA A 104 0.90 -10.40 1.60
CA ALA A 104 2.28 -10.87 1.73
C ALA A 104 2.41 -11.80 2.94
N THR A 105 3.61 -12.32 3.18
CA THR A 105 3.89 -13.18 4.33
C THR A 105 5.11 -12.66 5.08
N VAL A 106 5.07 -12.69 6.41
CA VAL A 106 6.22 -12.43 7.30
C VAL A 106 6.18 -13.47 8.41
N ASP A 107 7.30 -14.16 8.65
CA ASP A 107 7.43 -15.22 9.66
C ASP A 107 6.35 -16.31 9.55
N GLY A 108 6.00 -16.67 8.31
CA GLY A 108 4.95 -17.66 8.01
C GLY A 108 3.51 -17.15 8.18
N ARG A 109 3.30 -15.92 8.67
CA ARG A 109 1.98 -15.33 8.84
C ARG A 109 1.60 -14.47 7.65
N ARG A 110 0.37 -14.61 7.17
CA ARG A 110 -0.15 -13.81 6.05
C ARG A 110 -0.57 -12.44 6.55
N ILE A 111 -0.04 -11.40 5.92
CA ILE A 111 -0.47 -10.00 6.07
C ILE A 111 -1.45 -9.71 4.95
N ILE A 112 -2.60 -9.14 5.30
CA ILE A 112 -3.63 -8.67 4.35
C ILE A 112 -3.92 -7.22 4.69
N ALA A 113 -3.73 -6.33 3.73
CA ALA A 113 -3.91 -4.90 3.93
C ALA A 113 -5.00 -4.31 3.03
N GLU A 114 -5.87 -3.51 3.63
CA GLU A 114 -6.64 -2.49 2.92
C GLU A 114 -5.81 -1.21 2.87
N CYS A 115 -5.56 -0.67 1.70
CA CYS A 115 -4.82 0.57 1.52
C CYS A 115 -5.79 1.69 1.14
N THR A 116 -5.47 2.92 1.51
CA THR A 116 -6.27 4.06 1.08
C THR A 116 -5.38 5.22 0.68
N LYS A 117 -5.81 5.93 -0.37
CA LYS A 117 -5.23 7.23 -0.73
C LYS A 117 -5.38 8.23 0.40
N GLY A 118 -4.70 9.36 0.31
CA GLY A 118 -4.95 10.46 1.23
C GLY A 118 -4.21 11.75 0.87
N PRO A 119 -4.67 12.90 1.38
CA PRO A 119 -4.00 14.17 1.15
C PRO A 119 -2.65 14.21 1.91
N LEU A 120 -1.65 14.83 1.31
CA LEU A 120 -0.35 15.13 1.92
C LEU A 120 -0.27 16.57 2.45
N VAL A 121 -1.16 17.43 1.94
CA VAL A 121 -1.38 18.78 2.44
C VAL A 121 -2.65 18.83 3.27
N ARG A 122 -2.76 19.81 4.17
CA ARG A 122 -3.97 19.98 4.96
C ARG A 122 -5.16 20.29 4.05
N THR A 123 -6.21 19.48 4.14
CA THR A 123 -7.48 19.73 3.45
C THR A 123 -8.55 20.14 4.46
N ALA A 124 -9.52 20.95 4.02
CA ALA A 124 -10.67 21.28 4.85
C ALA A 124 -11.61 20.06 4.93
N GLY A 125 -12.19 19.83 6.12
CA GLY A 125 -13.19 18.78 6.33
C GLY A 125 -12.68 17.58 7.11
N ARG A 126 -13.32 16.42 6.89
CA ARG A 126 -13.06 15.15 7.60
C ARG A 126 -12.63 14.04 6.65
N THR A 127 -11.94 14.40 5.56
CA THR A 127 -11.57 13.49 4.48
C THR A 127 -10.76 12.30 5.00
N GLU A 128 -9.69 12.55 5.75
CA GLU A 128 -8.82 11.52 6.33
C GLU A 128 -9.57 10.61 7.29
N HIS A 129 -10.45 11.17 8.13
CA HIS A 129 -11.30 10.38 9.01
C HIS A 129 -12.27 9.49 8.21
N SER A 130 -12.89 10.01 7.15
CA SER A 130 -13.80 9.23 6.31
C SER A 130 -13.06 8.10 5.61
N LEU A 131 -11.89 8.37 5.04
CA LEU A 131 -11.04 7.39 4.37
C LEU A 131 -10.64 6.26 5.33
N LEU A 132 -10.15 6.62 6.53
CA LEU A 132 -9.78 5.64 7.53
C LEU A 132 -10.99 4.83 8.05
N THR A 133 -12.17 5.46 8.22
CA THR A 133 -13.40 4.73 8.59
C THR A 133 -13.76 3.70 7.54
N THR A 134 -13.74 4.10 6.26
CA THR A 134 -14.09 3.21 5.15
C THR A 134 -13.10 2.05 5.05
N ALA A 135 -11.80 2.34 5.09
CA ALA A 135 -10.77 1.30 5.00
C ALA A 135 -10.84 0.31 6.18
N LEU A 136 -11.09 0.79 7.40
CA LEU A 136 -11.33 -0.07 8.55
C LEU A 136 -12.57 -0.94 8.36
N GLY A 137 -13.66 -0.38 7.83
CA GLY A 137 -14.87 -1.13 7.52
C GLY A 137 -14.65 -2.24 6.48
N GLN A 138 -13.87 -1.97 5.43
CA GLN A 138 -13.51 -2.98 4.41
C GLN A 138 -12.61 -4.06 4.98
N ALA A 139 -11.59 -3.69 5.76
CA ALA A 139 -10.66 -4.64 6.37
C ALA A 139 -11.35 -5.65 7.30
N LEU A 140 -12.46 -5.27 7.94
CA LEU A 140 -13.27 -6.17 8.76
C LEU A 140 -14.03 -7.24 7.95
N LEU A 141 -14.11 -7.11 6.63
CA LEU A 141 -14.81 -8.03 5.73
C LEU A 141 -13.88 -9.02 5.03
N PHE A 142 -12.58 -8.95 5.30
CA PHE A 142 -11.62 -9.90 4.74
C PHE A 142 -11.88 -11.33 5.22
N ASP A 143 -11.67 -12.28 4.32
CA ASP A 143 -11.65 -13.70 4.66
C ASP A 143 -10.30 -14.08 5.29
N VAL A 144 -10.29 -14.17 6.61
CA VAL A 144 -9.08 -14.29 7.43
C VAL A 144 -9.08 -15.56 8.27
N SER A 145 -7.89 -16.14 8.41
CA SER A 145 -7.57 -17.15 9.42
C SER A 145 -7.13 -16.49 10.72
N ALA A 146 -7.15 -17.24 11.83
CA ALA A 146 -6.84 -16.72 13.16
C ALA A 146 -5.41 -16.12 13.27
N ASP A 147 -4.46 -16.63 12.48
CA ASP A 147 -3.07 -16.20 12.52
C ASP A 147 -2.75 -15.03 11.57
N ASP A 148 -3.71 -14.64 10.72
CA ASP A 148 -3.54 -13.55 9.77
C ASP A 148 -3.38 -12.20 10.47
N ILE A 149 -2.65 -11.31 9.81
CA ILE A 149 -2.42 -9.94 10.26
C ILE A 149 -3.18 -9.01 9.33
N VAL A 150 -4.29 -8.47 9.83
CA VAL A 150 -5.11 -7.50 9.10
C VAL A 150 -4.56 -6.09 9.33
N VAL A 151 -4.37 -5.37 8.24
CA VAL A 151 -3.79 -4.02 8.24
C VAL A 151 -4.70 -3.05 7.49
N VAL A 152 -4.84 -1.84 8.01
CA VAL A 152 -5.31 -0.68 7.27
C VAL A 152 -4.12 0.24 7.08
N ALA A 153 -3.72 0.50 5.84
CA ALA A 153 -2.58 1.34 5.52
C ALA A 153 -3.01 2.68 4.94
N VAL A 154 -2.49 3.76 5.54
CA VAL A 154 -2.80 5.15 5.16
C VAL A 154 -1.52 5.95 4.98
N PRO A 155 -1.53 7.09 4.28
CA PRO A 155 -0.37 7.95 4.16
C PRO A 155 0.10 8.48 5.52
N ASP A 156 1.42 8.57 5.69
CA ASP A 156 2.01 9.11 6.92
C ASP A 156 1.97 10.65 6.93
N THR A 157 0.89 11.21 7.47
CA THR A 157 0.69 12.66 7.63
C THR A 157 0.31 13.00 9.07
N PRO A 158 0.48 14.26 9.53
CA PRO A 158 0.10 14.64 10.89
C PRO A 158 -1.34 14.28 11.26
N VAL A 159 -2.30 14.42 10.33
CA VAL A 159 -3.71 14.09 10.57
C VAL A 159 -3.92 12.59 10.70
N PHE A 160 -3.35 11.79 9.78
CA PHE A 160 -3.44 10.33 9.87
C PHE A 160 -2.69 9.77 11.08
N ARG A 161 -1.57 10.37 11.50
CA ARG A 161 -0.86 10.00 12.74
C ARG A 161 -1.76 10.13 13.95
N THR A 162 -2.38 11.30 14.15
CA THR A 162 -3.31 11.52 15.27
C THR A 162 -4.50 10.57 15.23
N LEU A 163 -5.07 10.33 14.04
CA LEU A 163 -6.17 9.36 13.89
C LEU A 163 -5.71 7.94 14.21
N ALA A 164 -4.57 7.49 13.69
CA ALA A 164 -4.03 6.16 13.92
C ALA A 164 -3.72 5.93 15.40
N GLU A 165 -3.06 6.88 16.07
CA GLU A 165 -2.79 6.83 17.52
C GLU A 165 -4.09 6.70 18.31
N THR A 166 -5.07 7.57 18.03
CA THR A 166 -6.36 7.55 18.72
C THR A 166 -7.12 6.25 18.50
N TRP A 167 -7.09 5.71 17.27
CA TRP A 167 -7.91 4.55 16.90
C TRP A 167 -7.27 3.24 17.33
N ARG A 168 -5.94 3.14 17.36
CA ARG A 168 -5.23 1.98 17.93
C ARG A 168 -5.61 1.74 19.40
N GLU A 169 -6.00 2.77 20.14
CA GLU A 169 -6.46 2.64 21.52
C GLU A 169 -7.96 2.39 21.68
N ARG A 170 -8.76 2.47 20.60
CA ARG A 170 -10.20 2.23 20.69
C ARG A 170 -10.49 0.76 21.01
N PRO A 171 -11.34 0.45 22.02
CA PRO A 171 -11.56 -0.94 22.46
C PRO A 171 -12.01 -1.91 21.36
N LEU A 172 -12.87 -1.45 20.44
CA LEU A 172 -13.35 -2.29 19.33
C LEU A 172 -12.29 -2.53 18.26
N VAL A 173 -11.46 -1.53 17.97
CA VAL A 173 -10.34 -1.67 17.02
C VAL A 173 -9.31 -2.64 17.57
N ARG A 174 -8.94 -2.51 18.85
CA ARG A 174 -8.04 -3.44 19.54
C ARG A 174 -8.58 -4.87 19.53
N ARG A 175 -9.86 -5.04 19.81
CA ARG A 175 -10.52 -6.36 19.82
C ARG A 175 -10.61 -6.99 18.45
N ALA A 176 -10.80 -6.19 17.40
CA ALA A 176 -10.78 -6.66 16.02
C ALA A 176 -9.37 -7.06 15.56
N GLY A 177 -8.31 -6.67 16.29
CA GLY A 177 -6.93 -7.03 15.96
C GLY A 177 -6.35 -6.31 14.74
N VAL A 178 -7.11 -5.40 14.10
CA VAL A 178 -6.69 -4.65 12.92
C VAL A 178 -5.60 -3.66 13.28
N LYS A 179 -4.47 -3.74 12.57
CA LYS A 179 -3.35 -2.80 12.68
C LYS A 179 -3.62 -1.59 11.80
N VAL A 180 -3.22 -0.40 12.25
CA VAL A 180 -3.26 0.81 11.41
C VAL A 180 -1.83 1.19 11.08
N ALA A 181 -1.43 1.07 9.82
CA ALA A 181 -0.09 1.39 9.34
C ALA A 181 -0.03 2.77 8.69
N LEU A 182 1.04 3.51 8.96
CA LEU A 182 1.35 4.79 8.33
C LEU A 182 2.46 4.56 7.31
N VAL A 183 2.24 4.97 6.06
CA VAL A 183 3.16 4.75 4.92
C VAL A 183 3.67 6.10 4.41
N ALA A 184 4.98 6.33 4.50
CA ALA A 184 5.63 7.56 4.09
C ALA A 184 6.16 7.48 2.63
N ARG A 185 6.37 8.66 2.02
CA ARG A 185 6.88 8.80 0.64
C ARG A 185 8.32 8.34 0.44
N ASP A 186 9.09 8.27 1.50
CA ASP A 186 10.44 7.72 1.48
C ASP A 186 10.44 6.18 1.59
N GLY A 187 9.26 5.56 1.78
CA GLY A 187 9.11 4.12 1.96
C GLY A 187 9.16 3.67 3.42
N ALA A 188 9.31 4.59 4.39
CA ALA A 188 9.17 4.23 5.80
C ALA A 188 7.74 3.81 6.12
N VAL A 189 7.59 2.77 6.94
CA VAL A 189 6.29 2.29 7.42
C VAL A 189 6.34 2.13 8.94
N SER A 190 5.29 2.57 9.62
CA SER A 190 5.13 2.39 11.07
C SER A 190 3.74 1.87 11.44
N GLY A 191 3.61 1.28 12.63
CA GLY A 191 2.30 0.83 13.16
C GLY A 191 1.85 -0.58 12.77
N LEU A 192 2.70 -1.36 12.10
CA LEU A 192 2.39 -2.77 11.77
C LEU A 192 2.45 -3.69 12.99
N GLY A 193 3.38 -3.46 13.92
CA GLY A 193 3.53 -4.27 15.13
C GLY A 193 3.71 -5.77 14.84
N LEU A 194 4.62 -6.06 13.90
CA LEU A 194 5.05 -7.40 13.48
C LEU A 194 6.12 -7.94 14.40
#